data_AF-A0A2V9TD08-F1
#
_entry.id   AF-A0A2V9TD08-F1
#
_cell.length_a   1.000
_cell.length_b   1.000
_cell.length_c   1.000
_cell.angle_alpha   90.00
_cell.angle_beta   90.00
_cell.angle_gamma   90.00
#
_symmetry.space_group_name_H-M   'P 1'
#
loop_
_entity.id
_entity.type
_entity.pdbx_description
1 polymer ?
#
loop_
_entity_poly.entity_id
_entity_poly.type
_entity_poly.pdbx_seq_one_letter_code
_entity_poly.pdbx_strand_id
1 'polypeptide(L)' 'MPRPSQTSHLRIAIDTGGTFTDCVWIERGRVRMLKVFSTPADPSQAIVEVLKKVGFPSSLILLHGTTVGTNTLLQRKG' A
#
# COMPACT_ATOMS: atom_id res chain seq x y z
N MET A 1 -36.47 -7.22 5.51
CA MET A 1 -35.36 -6.57 6.25
C MET A 1 -34.25 -6.26 5.27
N PRO A 2 -33.86 -4.99 5.03
CA PRO A 2 -32.66 -4.69 4.26
C PRO A 2 -31.43 -5.14 5.05
N ARG A 3 -30.48 -5.80 4.40
CA ARG A 3 -29.16 -6.11 4.98
C ARG A 3 -28.48 -4.76 5.29
N PRO A 4 -27.83 -4.57 6.45
CA PRO A 4 -27.07 -3.35 6.71
C PRO A 4 -26.12 -3.13 5.54
N SER A 5 -26.06 -1.92 5.00
CA SER A 5 -25.07 -1.58 3.98
C SER A 5 -23.71 -1.84 4.59
N GLN A 6 -23.07 -2.95 4.22
CA GLN A 6 -21.68 -3.19 4.57
C GLN A 6 -20.92 -1.99 4.01
N THR A 7 -20.38 -1.14 4.88
CA THR A 7 -19.39 -0.16 4.49
C THR A 7 -18.26 -0.94 3.83
N SER A 8 -18.20 -0.89 2.50
CA SER A 8 -17.19 -1.60 1.74
C SER A 8 -15.87 -0.88 1.94
N HIS A 9 -15.14 -1.25 3.00
CA HIS A 9 -13.80 -0.76 3.22
C HIS A 9 -12.92 -1.20 2.04
N LEU A 10 -12.22 -0.26 1.42
CA LEU A 10 -11.21 -0.63 0.43
C LEU A 10 -10.06 -1.31 1.18
N ARG A 11 -9.73 -2.54 0.81
CA ARG A 11 -8.60 -3.29 1.36
C ARG A 11 -7.43 -3.17 0.39
N ILE A 12 -6.34 -2.57 0.84
CA ILE A 12 -5.12 -2.37 0.03
C ILE A 12 -3.97 -3.00 0.79
N ALA A 13 -3.13 -3.75 0.09
CA ALA A 13 -1.82 -4.17 0.56
C ALA A 13 -0.74 -3.29 -0.08
N ILE A 14 0.17 -2.75 0.73
CA ILE A 14 1.32 -1.96 0.27
C ILE A 14 2.60 -2.54 0.87
N ASP A 15 3.57 -2.85 0.02
CA ASP A 15 4.94 -3.21 0.43
C ASP A 15 5.93 -2.11 0.06
N THR A 16 6.74 -1.69 1.02
CA THR A 16 7.73 -0.60 0.87
C THR A 16 9.16 -1.11 1.03
N GLY A 17 10.12 -0.49 0.35
CA GLY A 17 11.54 -0.72 0.64
C GLY A 17 12.46 -0.55 -0.56
N GLY A 18 12.53 -1.55 -1.43
CA GLY A 18 13.45 -1.61 -2.59
C GLY A 18 13.26 -0.47 -3.60
N THR A 19 13.61 -0.66 -4.87
CA THR A 19 13.47 0.41 -5.88
C THR A 19 12.04 0.93 -6.02
N PHE A 20 11.06 0.07 -5.75
CA PHE A 20 9.65 0.37 -5.90
C PHE A 20 8.87 0.06 -4.62
N THR A 21 7.77 0.78 -4.45
CA THR A 21 6.68 0.46 -3.53
C THR A 21 5.57 -0.19 -4.32
N ASP A 22 5.18 -1.38 -3.89
CA ASP A 22 4.20 -2.24 -4.55
C ASP A 22 2.84 -2.12 -3.86
N CYS A 23 1.77 -1.96 -4.63
CA CYS A 23 0.41 -1.83 -4.13
C CYS A 23 -0.53 -2.79 -4.85
N VAL A 24 -1.36 -3.51 -4.10
CA VAL A 24 -2.36 -4.45 -4.62
C VAL A 24 -3.69 -4.25 -3.92
N TRP A 25 -4.79 -4.26 -4.68
CA TRP A 25 -6.15 -4.21 -4.13
C TRP A 25 -7.15 -4.97 -5.01
N ILE A 26 -8.36 -5.16 -4.53
CA ILE A 26 -9.47 -5.75 -5.31
C ILE A 26 -10.46 -4.64 -5.67
N GLU A 27 -10.76 -4.53 -6.95
CA GLU A 27 -11.78 -3.62 -7.48
C GLU A 27 -12.73 -4.41 -8.39
N ARG A 28 -14.03 -4.39 -8.07
CA ARG A 28 -15.07 -5.08 -8.86
C ARG A 28 -14.74 -6.56 -9.13
N GLY A 29 -14.20 -7.25 -8.12
CA GLY A 29 -13.81 -8.66 -8.20
C GLY A 29 -12.51 -8.93 -8.97
N ARG A 30 -11.78 -7.89 -9.40
CA ARG A 30 -10.51 -8.02 -10.12
C ARG A 30 -9.35 -7.52 -9.26
N VAL A 31 -8.21 -8.22 -9.36
CA VAL A 31 -6.96 -7.76 -8.77
C VAL A 31 -6.45 -6.55 -9.57
N ARG A 32 -6.10 -5.50 -8.85
CA ARG A 32 -5.45 -4.30 -9.36
C ARG A 32 -4.08 -4.17 -8.73
N MET A 33 -3.15 -3.61 -9.48
CA MET A 33 -1.77 -3.46 -9.06
C MET A 33 -1.29 -2.08 -9.46
N LEU A 34 -0.49 -1.46 -8.59
CA LEU A 34 0.17 -0.19 -8.85
C LEU A 34 1.59 -0.28 -8.29
N LYS A 35 2.53 0.28 -9.05
CA LYS A 35 3.92 0.41 -8.64
C LYS A 35 4.31 1.88 -8.70
N VAL A 36 4.94 2.36 -7.65
CA VAL A 36 5.53 3.72 -7.59
C VAL A 36 6.98 3.61 -7.16
N PHE A 37 7.80 4.62 -7.45
CA PHE A 37 9.16 4.65 -6.93
C PHE A 37 9.13 4.72 -5.41
N SER A 38 9.99 3.94 -4.75
CA SER A 38 10.19 4.10 -3.31
C SER A 38 10.85 5.43 -3.01
N THR A 39 10.61 5.93 -1.80
CA THR A 39 11.29 7.10 -1.25
C THR A 39 12.11 6.64 -0.04
N PRO A 40 13.37 6.21 -0.20
CA PRO A 40 14.13 5.56 0.88
C PRO A 40 14.33 6.46 2.12
N ALA A 41 14.41 7.77 1.91
CA ALA A 41 14.53 8.75 2.99
C ALA A 41 13.22 8.90 3.80
N ASP A 42 12.07 8.64 3.19
CA ASP A 42 10.75 8.72 3.83
C ASP A 42 9.74 7.82 3.09
N PRO A 43 9.63 6.53 3.46
CA PRO A 43 8.73 5.57 2.81
C PRO A 43 7.25 5.98 2.83
N SER A 44 6.85 6.85 3.77
CA SER A 44 5.48 7.37 3.88
C SER A 44 5.05 8.12 2.62
N GLN A 45 5.98 8.78 1.92
CA GLN A 45 5.67 9.54 0.71
C GLN A 45 5.21 8.63 -0.44
N ALA A 46 5.85 7.47 -0.59
CA ALA A 46 5.45 6.48 -1.58
C ALA A 46 4.05 5.90 -1.27
N ILE A 47 3.73 5.69 0.01
CA ILE A 47 2.39 5.26 0.44
C ILE A 47 1.34 6.32 0.07
N VAL A 48 1.62 7.60 0.33
CA VAL A 48 0.72 8.71 -0.03
C VAL A 48 0.53 8.80 -1.55
N GLU A 49 1.60 8.63 -2.35
CA GLU A 49 1.51 8.61 -3.81
C GLU A 49 0.61 7.47 -4.31
N VAL A 50 0.75 6.27 -3.74
CA VAL A 50 -0.14 5.14 -4.02
C VAL A 50 -1.60 5.50 -3.73
N LEU A 51 -1.89 6.02 -2.54
CA LEU A 51 -3.26 6.35 -2.14
C LEU A 51 -3.87 7.46 -3.02
N LYS A 52 -3.07 8.43 -3.45
CA LYS A 52 -3.47 9.45 -4.45
C LYS A 52 -3.90 8.80 -5.77
N LYS A 53 -3.10 7.86 -6.29
CA LYS A 53 -3.35 7.17 -7.56
C LYS A 53 -4.53 6.20 -7.48
N VAL A 54 -4.79 5.61 -6.30
CA VAL A 54 -5.95 4.75 -6.05
C VAL A 54 -7.24 5.58 -5.86
N GLY A 55 -7.12 6.87 -5.50
CA GLY A 55 -8.25 7.81 -5.43
C GLY A 55 -8.81 8.05 -4.03
N PHE A 56 -7.99 7.94 -2.98
CA PHE A 56 -8.33 8.24 -1.57
C PHE A 56 -9.71 7.72 -1.12
N PRO A 57 -9.82 6.42 -0.80
CA PRO A 57 -11.07 5.86 -0.29
C PRO A 57 -11.50 6.53 1.02
N SER A 58 -12.80 6.74 1.20
CA SER A 58 -13.38 7.27 2.45
C SER A 58 -13.20 6.34 3.65
N SER A 59 -12.95 5.04 3.40
CA SER A 59 -12.59 4.09 4.43
C SER A 59 -11.63 3.02 3.89
N LEU A 60 -10.50 2.84 4.57
CA LEU A 60 -9.36 2.06 4.15
C LEU A 60 -8.95 1.07 5.23
N ILE A 61 -8.73 -0.18 4.83
CA ILE A 61 -7.91 -1.13 5.58
C ILE A 61 -6.60 -1.26 4.82
N LEU A 62 -5.51 -0.79 5.43
CA LEU A 62 -4.17 -0.87 4.87
C LEU A 62 -3.40 -2.03 5.51
N LEU A 63 -3.00 -3.01 4.69
CA LEU A 63 -2.05 -4.03 5.07
C LEU A 63 -0.66 -3.55 4.64
N HIS A 64 0.19 -3.20 5.60
CA HIS A 64 1.51 -2.67 5.32
C HIS A 64 2.59 -3.73 5.51
N GLY A 65 3.33 -4.00 4.44
CA GLY A 65 4.59 -4.73 4.44
C GLY A 65 5.76 -3.76 4.28
N THR A 66 6.91 -4.12 4.86
CA THR A 66 8.14 -3.40 4.58
C THR A 66 9.34 -4.34 4.55
N THR A 67 10.23 -4.09 3.61
CA THR A 67 11.54 -4.75 3.50
C THR A 67 12.67 -3.84 3.96
N VAL A 68 12.39 -2.61 4.43
CA VAL A 68 13.40 -1.65 4.88
C VAL A 68 14.28 -2.25 5.97
N GLY A 69 13.69 -2.85 7.01
CA GLY A 69 14.44 -3.45 8.12
C GLY A 69 15.38 -4.58 7.66
N THR A 70 14.88 -5.50 6.85
CA THR A 70 15.68 -6.60 6.29
C THR A 70 16.81 -6.07 5.41
N ASN A 71 16.56 -5.06 4.57
CA ASN A 71 17.55 -4.45 3.71
C ASN A 71 18.62 -3.69 4.50
N THR A 72 18.23 -2.98 5.56
CA THR A 72 19.15 -2.32 6.49
C THR A 72 20.13 -3.31 7.11
N LEU A 73 19.63 -4.45 7.59
CA LEU A 73 20.46 -5.52 8.16
C LEU A 73 21.44 -6.09 7.12
N LEU A 74 20.96 -6.43 5.93
CA LEU A 74 21.77 -7.00 4.85
C LEU A 74 22.84 -6.02 4.34
N GLN A 75 22.49 -4.74 4.22
CA GLN A 75 23.40 -3.69 3.74
C GLN A 75 24.32 -3.15 4.83
N ARG A 76 24.12 -3.55 6.10
CA ARG A 76 24.84 -3.03 7.27
C ARG A 76 24.74 -1.49 7.36
N LYS A 77 23.56 -0.96 7.03
CA LYS A 77 23.24 0.47 7.10
C LYS A 77 22.25 0.69 8.23
N GLY A 78 22.75 0.72 9.45
CA GLY A 78 22.00 0.97 10.67
C GLY A 78 22.74 1.95 11.56
#